data_AF-A0A357J0X4-F1
#
_entry.id   AF-A0A357J0X4-F1
#
_cell.length_a   1.000
_cell.length_b   1.000
_cell.length_c   1.000
_cell.angle_alpha   90.00
_cell.angle_beta   90.00
_cell.angle_gamma   90.00
#
_symmetry.space_group_name_H-M   'P 1'
#
loop_
_entity.id
_entity.type
_entity.pdbx_description
1 polymer ?
#
loop_
_entity_poly.entity_id
_entity_poly.type
_entity_poly.pdbx_seq_one_letter_code
_entity_poly.pdbx_strand_id
1 'polypeptide(L)'
;MPFWNEKRVQEFVSGLGQGVQGATLEEFLGFLAGLMLVVIIIVWLQRKSDTAKSNRARDRSRALFERELEERTLPPSAVQLMEDLAHAMEQAQRDFEIHRLFRDPSLFDRFAGILIEEQPDLRRPLRLLKPILGLGHGFSGMTQSTEELNPGHAISVQAEEDVSLEFQVLSNDSRSLRIISPSLID
;
A
#
# COMPACT_ATOMS: atom_id res chain seq x y z
N MET A 1 7.28 0.38 -21.37
CA MET A 1 7.64 -0.78 -22.21
C MET A 1 9.12 -0.65 -22.57
N PRO A 2 9.96 -1.68 -22.38
CA PRO A 2 11.37 -1.57 -22.74
C PRO A 2 11.46 -1.40 -24.27
N PHE A 3 12.27 -0.44 -24.70
CA PHE A 3 12.40 0.02 -26.10
C PHE A 3 13.04 -1.00 -27.07
N TRP A 4 13.19 -2.26 -26.66
CA TRP A 4 13.80 -3.34 -27.43
C TRP A 4 12.72 -4.33 -27.88
N ASN A 5 12.28 -4.20 -29.13
CA ASN A 5 11.43 -5.15 -29.81
C ASN A 5 12.31 -6.30 -30.38
N GLU A 6 11.84 -7.53 -30.32
CA GLU A 6 12.53 -8.76 -30.75
C GLU A 6 13.06 -8.65 -32.20
N LYS A 7 12.31 -7.98 -33.08
CA LYS A 7 12.75 -7.66 -34.45
C LYS A 7 13.99 -6.77 -34.52
N ARG A 8 14.09 -5.76 -33.64
CA ARG A 8 15.26 -4.84 -33.60
C ARG A 8 16.48 -5.52 -33.01
N VAL A 9 16.29 -6.45 -32.07
CA VAL A 9 17.37 -7.30 -31.55
C VAL A 9 17.90 -8.21 -32.66
N GLN A 10 17.02 -8.86 -33.43
CA GLN A 10 17.41 -9.72 -34.55
C GLN A 10 18.14 -8.96 -35.66
N GLU A 11 17.63 -7.80 -36.09
CA GLU A 11 18.28 -6.96 -37.08
C GLU A 11 19.69 -6.54 -36.62
N PHE A 12 19.84 -6.14 -35.36
CA PHE A 12 21.14 -5.82 -34.78
C PHE A 12 22.09 -7.03 -34.80
N VAL A 13 21.65 -8.21 -34.31
CA VAL A 13 22.48 -9.43 -34.29
C VAL A 13 22.87 -9.88 -35.70
N SER A 14 21.95 -9.81 -36.66
CA SER A 14 22.23 -10.15 -38.07
C SER A 14 23.21 -9.18 -38.74
N GLY A 15 23.11 -7.88 -38.43
CA GLY A 15 24.04 -6.86 -38.93
C GLY A 15 25.44 -7.01 -38.34
N LEU A 16 25.55 -7.45 -37.08
CA LEU A 16 26.84 -7.74 -36.45
C LEU A 16 27.52 -8.98 -37.04
N GLY A 17 26.75 -10.02 -37.39
CA GLY A 17 27.29 -11.24 -38.00
C GLY A 17 27.95 -11.04 -39.37
N GLN A 18 27.51 -10.03 -40.14
CA GLN A 18 28.11 -9.67 -41.43
C GLN A 18 29.39 -8.83 -41.29
N GLY A 19 29.53 -8.03 -40.22
CA GLY A 19 30.71 -7.18 -40.00
C GLY A 19 31.95 -7.91 -39.46
N VAL A 20 31.80 -9.15 -38.97
CA VAL A 20 32.87 -9.94 -38.34
C VAL A 20 33.54 -10.92 -39.33
N GLN A 21 32.95 -11.14 -40.50
CA GLN A 21 33.52 -12.03 -41.52
C GLN A 21 34.70 -11.34 -42.22
N GLY A 22 35.91 -11.59 -41.72
CA GLY A 22 37.17 -11.06 -42.28
C GLY A 22 37.98 -10.17 -41.34
N ALA A 23 37.52 -9.93 -40.12
CA ALA A 23 38.22 -9.10 -39.13
C ALA A 23 39.39 -9.84 -38.48
N THR A 24 40.48 -9.12 -38.23
CA THR A 24 41.61 -9.61 -37.43
C THR A 24 41.21 -9.75 -35.94
N LEU A 25 41.96 -10.55 -35.17
CA LEU A 25 41.65 -10.80 -33.75
C LEU A 25 41.57 -9.50 -32.91
N GLU A 26 42.43 -8.52 -33.21
CA GLU A 26 42.46 -7.22 -32.54
C GLU A 26 41.20 -6.39 -32.85
N GLU A 27 40.77 -6.37 -34.11
CA GLU A 27 39.54 -5.68 -34.54
C GLU A 27 38.31 -6.32 -33.91
N PHE A 28 38.28 -7.65 -33.80
CA PHE A 28 37.19 -8.37 -33.13
C PHE A 28 37.13 -8.07 -31.63
N LEU A 29 38.27 -8.06 -30.93
CA LEU A 29 38.34 -7.71 -29.51
C LEU A 29 37.95 -6.25 -29.26
N GLY A 30 38.40 -5.32 -30.12
CA GLY A 30 38.01 -3.91 -30.07
C GLY A 30 36.51 -3.71 -30.29
N PHE A 31 35.94 -4.43 -31.25
CA PHE A 31 34.50 -4.45 -31.49
C PHE A 31 33.71 -4.99 -30.28
N LEU A 32 34.16 -6.09 -29.67
CA LEU A 32 33.52 -6.71 -28.52
C LEU A 32 33.59 -5.82 -27.28
N ALA A 33 34.73 -5.14 -27.07
CA ALA A 33 34.88 -4.13 -26.02
C ALA A 33 33.96 -2.93 -26.24
N GLY A 34 33.84 -2.44 -27.48
CA GLY A 34 32.91 -1.37 -27.85
C GLY A 34 31.45 -1.75 -27.60
N LEU A 35 31.07 -2.99 -27.97
CA LEU A 35 29.72 -3.50 -27.74
C LEU A 35 29.42 -3.62 -26.24
N MET A 36 30.37 -4.13 -25.44
CA MET A 36 30.24 -4.19 -23.99
C MET A 36 30.09 -2.79 -23.37
N LEU A 37 30.86 -1.81 -23.84
CA LEU A 37 30.73 -0.41 -23.39
C LEU A 37 29.34 0.15 -23.68
N VAL A 38 28.80 -0.08 -24.89
CA VAL A 38 27.46 0.36 -25.27
C VAL A 38 26.39 -0.28 -24.39
N VAL A 39 26.48 -1.59 -24.13
CA VAL A 39 25.56 -2.29 -23.23
C VAL A 39 25.61 -1.70 -21.81
N ILE A 40 26.82 -1.44 -21.29
CA ILE A 40 27.00 -0.81 -19.97
C ILE A 40 26.35 0.58 -19.92
N ILE A 41 26.55 1.41 -20.95
CA ILE A 41 25.96 2.75 -21.04
C ILE A 41 24.43 2.66 -21.07
N ILE A 42 23.86 1.73 -21.85
CA ILE A 42 22.41 1.53 -21.92
C ILE A 42 21.84 1.12 -20.56
N VAL A 43 22.46 0.14 -19.89
CA VAL A 43 22.04 -0.30 -18.55
C VAL A 43 22.14 0.84 -17.54
N TRP A 44 23.20 1.65 -17.60
CA TRP A 44 23.37 2.82 -16.75
C TRP A 44 22.28 3.87 -16.99
N LEU A 45 21.96 4.17 -18.26
CA LEU A 45 20.90 5.10 -18.62
C LEU A 45 19.52 4.59 -18.18
N GLN A 46 19.25 3.30 -18.32
CA GLN A 46 18.01 2.67 -17.86
C GLN A 46 17.88 2.79 -16.34
N ARG A 47 18.91 2.41 -15.57
CA ARG A 47 18.93 2.57 -14.11
C ARG A 47 18.68 4.01 -13.70
N LYS A 48 19.36 4.97 -14.33
CA LYS A 48 19.19 6.40 -14.04
C LYS A 48 17.76 6.88 -14.34
N SER A 49 17.16 6.40 -15.45
CA SER A 49 15.77 6.72 -15.80
C SER A 49 14.78 6.17 -14.77
N ASP A 50 14.99 4.94 -14.33
CA ASP A 50 14.09 4.28 -13.37
C ASP A 50 14.20 4.90 -11.98
N THR A 51 15.41 5.25 -11.52
CA THR A 51 15.59 6.06 -10.30
C THR A 51 14.87 7.40 -10.39
N ALA A 52 14.98 8.10 -11.53
CA ALA A 52 14.31 9.39 -11.71
C ALA A 52 12.78 9.28 -11.71
N LYS A 53 12.22 8.23 -12.31
CA LYS A 53 10.77 7.95 -12.27
C LYS A 53 10.32 7.61 -10.85
N SER A 54 11.08 6.78 -10.14
CA SER A 54 10.80 6.42 -8.75
C SER A 54 10.75 7.67 -7.87
N ASN A 55 11.75 8.55 -7.97
CA ASN A 55 11.79 9.78 -7.17
C ASN A 55 10.59 10.69 -7.46
N ARG A 56 10.23 10.88 -8.74
CA ARG A 56 9.03 11.67 -9.09
C ARG A 56 7.73 11.07 -8.53
N ALA A 57 7.62 9.75 -8.46
CA ALA A 57 6.45 9.09 -7.88
C ALA A 57 6.39 9.30 -6.36
N ARG A 58 7.55 9.28 -5.69
CA ARG A 58 7.70 9.58 -4.26
C ARG A 58 7.31 11.01 -3.94
N ASP A 59 7.87 11.98 -4.65
CA ASP A 59 7.56 13.41 -4.48
C ASP A 59 6.07 13.68 -4.70
N ARG A 60 5.48 13.06 -5.73
CA ARG A 60 4.04 13.17 -5.99
C ARG A 60 3.20 12.57 -4.86
N SER A 61 3.57 11.39 -4.36
CA SER A 61 2.88 10.75 -3.24
C SER A 61 2.92 11.63 -1.99
N ARG A 62 4.09 12.20 -1.67
CA ARG A 62 4.28 13.11 -0.54
C ARG A 62 3.44 14.38 -0.68
N ALA A 63 3.46 15.02 -1.85
CA ALA A 63 2.67 16.22 -2.11
C ALA A 63 1.15 15.97 -2.01
N LEU A 64 0.68 14.80 -2.44
CA LEU A 64 -0.73 14.42 -2.30
C LEU A 64 -1.12 14.19 -0.83
N PHE A 65 -0.22 13.58 -0.05
CA PHE A 65 -0.42 13.39 1.38
C PHE A 65 -0.50 14.74 2.13
N GLU A 66 0.46 15.64 1.89
CA GLU A 66 0.49 16.96 2.53
C GLU A 66 -0.76 17.77 2.17
N ARG A 67 -1.16 17.74 0.90
CA ARG A 67 -2.41 18.37 0.46
C ARG A 67 -3.64 17.78 1.15
N GLU A 68 -3.74 16.45 1.27
CA GLU A 68 -4.87 15.81 1.96
C GLU A 68 -4.86 16.07 3.47
N LEU A 69 -3.68 16.26 4.06
CA LEU A 69 -3.50 16.65 5.46
C LEU A 69 -3.94 18.10 5.73
N GLU A 70 -3.65 19.02 4.80
CA GLU A 70 -4.11 20.42 4.86
C GLU A 70 -5.62 20.55 4.61
N GLU A 71 -6.16 19.77 3.66
CA GLU A 71 -7.60 19.78 3.34
C GLU A 71 -8.45 19.18 4.48
N ARG A 72 -7.90 18.21 5.24
CA ARG A 72 -8.59 17.64 6.40
C ARG A 72 -8.34 18.49 7.63
N THR A 73 -9.42 19.01 8.23
CA THR A 73 -9.36 19.73 9.52
C THR A 73 -9.13 18.75 10.69
N LEU A 74 -7.94 18.17 10.77
CA LEU A 74 -7.54 17.23 11.81
C LEU A 74 -7.04 17.98 13.06
N PRO A 75 -7.24 17.43 14.27
CA PRO A 75 -6.60 17.97 15.46
C PRO A 75 -5.07 17.83 15.36
N PRO A 76 -4.27 18.74 15.97
CA PRO A 76 -2.81 18.71 15.87
C PRO A 76 -2.17 17.37 16.27
N SER A 77 -2.75 16.68 17.26
CA SER A 77 -2.29 15.35 17.67
C SER A 77 -2.52 14.27 16.61
N ALA A 78 -3.60 14.38 15.82
CA ALA A 78 -3.86 13.48 14.70
C ALA A 78 -2.92 13.77 13.52
N VAL A 79 -2.62 15.06 13.28
CA VAL A 79 -1.63 15.47 12.27
C VAL A 79 -0.27 14.85 12.59
N GLN A 80 0.19 14.99 13.83
CA GLN A 80 1.47 14.43 14.27
C GLN A 80 1.53 12.90 14.09
N LEU A 81 0.47 12.17 14.47
CA LEU A 81 0.42 10.72 14.25
C LEU A 81 0.41 10.32 12.77
N MET A 82 -0.21 11.14 11.90
CA MET A 82 -0.16 10.90 10.45
C MET A 82 1.24 11.14 9.88
N GLU A 83 1.95 12.14 10.40
CA GLU A 83 3.36 12.39 10.06
C GLU A 83 4.26 11.26 10.54
N ASP A 84 4.06 10.75 11.76
CA ASP A 84 4.78 9.59 12.31
C ASP A 84 4.55 8.34 11.44
N LEU A 85 3.31 8.11 11.00
CA LEU A 85 2.97 7.02 10.06
C LEU A 85 3.65 7.20 8.70
N ALA A 86 3.64 8.42 8.16
CA ALA A 86 4.33 8.73 6.91
C ALA A 86 5.83 8.48 7.05
N HIS A 87 6.43 8.85 8.19
CA HIS A 87 7.84 8.62 8.45
C HIS A 87 8.17 7.12 8.55
N ALA A 88 7.35 6.33 9.24
CA ALA A 88 7.50 4.87 9.28
C ALA A 88 7.42 4.24 7.87
N MET A 89 6.56 4.76 7.00
CA MET A 89 6.49 4.34 5.59
C MET A 89 7.74 4.69 4.79
N GLU A 90 8.34 5.86 5.02
CA GLU A 90 9.59 6.28 4.39
C GLU A 90 10.75 5.37 4.79
N GLN A 91 10.88 5.07 6.08
CA GLN A 91 11.89 4.15 6.60
C GLN A 91 11.75 2.74 5.99
N ALA A 92 10.52 2.29 5.77
CA ALA A 92 10.23 1.02 5.11
C ALA A 92 10.29 1.06 3.57
N GLN A 93 10.76 2.16 2.97
CA GLN A 93 10.84 2.37 1.51
C GLN A 93 9.49 2.24 0.78
N ARG A 94 8.38 2.56 1.46
CA ARG A 94 7.02 2.58 0.87
C ARG A 94 6.47 4.00 0.73
N ASP A 95 7.36 4.97 0.61
CA ASP A 95 7.09 6.41 0.45
C ASP A 95 6.18 6.76 -0.74
N PHE A 96 6.30 6.01 -1.83
CA PHE A 96 5.44 6.15 -3.02
C PHE A 96 3.95 5.82 -2.76
N GLU A 97 3.60 5.24 -1.61
CA GLU A 97 2.23 4.91 -1.23
C GLU A 97 1.67 5.75 -0.07
N ILE A 98 2.42 6.70 0.50
CA ILE A 98 2.01 7.49 1.69
C ILE A 98 0.61 8.13 1.52
N HIS A 99 0.31 8.67 0.35
CA HIS A 99 -1.02 9.25 0.05
C HIS A 99 -2.19 8.27 0.25
N ARG A 100 -1.94 6.96 0.25
CA ARG A 100 -2.97 5.93 0.49
C ARG A 100 -3.33 5.76 1.96
N LEU A 101 -2.57 6.32 2.91
CA LEU A 101 -2.85 6.22 4.35
C LEU A 101 -4.28 6.65 4.70
N PHE A 102 -4.82 7.65 3.99
CA PHE A 102 -6.17 8.18 4.23
C PHE A 102 -7.31 7.33 3.66
N ARG A 103 -6.99 6.32 2.84
CA ARG A 103 -7.97 5.55 2.04
C ARG A 103 -7.84 4.05 2.23
N ASP A 104 -6.67 3.57 2.62
CA ASP A 104 -6.37 2.16 2.74
C ASP A 104 -6.22 1.76 4.23
N PRO A 105 -7.23 1.12 4.82
CA PRO A 105 -7.20 0.74 6.23
C PRO A 105 -6.13 -0.31 6.52
N SER A 106 -5.82 -1.19 5.56
CA SER A 106 -4.82 -2.24 5.74
C SER A 106 -3.40 -1.68 5.78
N LEU A 107 -3.14 -0.65 4.97
CA LEU A 107 -1.88 0.07 4.96
C LEU A 107 -1.70 0.84 6.27
N PHE A 108 -2.76 1.52 6.72
CA PHE A 108 -2.77 2.19 8.02
C PHE A 108 -2.44 1.20 9.16
N ASP A 109 -3.16 0.07 9.25
CA ASP A 109 -2.95 -0.89 10.34
C ASP A 109 -1.55 -1.48 10.36
N ARG A 110 -0.99 -1.76 9.17
CA ARG A 110 0.37 -2.29 9.05
C ARG A 110 1.40 -1.34 9.64
N PHE A 111 1.35 -0.07 9.27
CA PHE A 111 2.33 0.92 9.73
C PHE A 111 2.06 1.42 11.14
N ALA A 112 0.79 1.44 11.56
CA ALA A 112 0.42 1.65 12.95
C ALA A 112 0.96 0.52 13.85
N GLY A 113 0.94 -0.73 13.38
CA GLY A 113 1.55 -1.87 14.06
C GLY A 113 3.05 -1.67 14.32
N ILE A 114 3.80 -1.21 13.31
CA ILE A 114 5.25 -0.91 13.43
C ILE A 114 5.49 0.16 14.49
N LEU A 115 4.75 1.27 14.46
CA LEU A 115 4.87 2.34 15.47
C LEU A 115 4.54 1.85 16.89
N ILE A 116 3.57 0.94 17.03
CA ILE A 116 3.19 0.37 18.33
C ILE A 116 4.24 -0.59 18.88
N GLU A 117 4.91 -1.35 18.02
CA GLU A 117 6.02 -2.21 18.42
C GLU A 117 7.17 -1.39 19.01
N GLU A 118 7.45 -0.21 18.44
CA GLU A 118 8.45 0.73 18.96
C GLU A 118 7.96 1.50 20.19
N GLN A 119 6.70 1.92 20.20
CA GLN A 119 6.08 2.71 21.25
C GLN A 119 4.66 2.22 21.57
N PRO A 120 4.51 1.31 22.55
CA PRO A 120 3.22 0.68 22.88
C PRO A 120 2.11 1.68 23.28
N ASP A 121 2.51 2.85 23.80
CA ASP A 121 1.60 3.92 24.23
C ASP A 121 0.82 4.53 23.05
N LEU A 122 1.32 4.39 21.81
CA LEU A 122 0.66 4.87 20.59
C LEU A 122 -0.56 4.04 20.19
N ARG A 123 -0.78 2.86 20.81
CA ARG A 123 -1.89 1.97 20.48
C ARG A 123 -3.25 2.63 20.61
N ARG A 124 -3.49 3.35 21.71
CA ARG A 124 -4.77 4.05 21.94
C ARG A 124 -4.94 5.25 21.00
N PRO A 125 -3.96 6.16 20.85
CA PRO A 125 -4.02 7.24 19.88
C PRO A 125 -4.28 6.78 18.43
N LEU A 126 -3.55 5.76 17.95
CA LEU A 126 -3.71 5.24 16.59
C LEU A 126 -5.08 4.58 16.36
N ARG A 127 -5.62 3.91 17.38
CA ARG A 127 -6.98 3.36 17.32
C ARG A 127 -8.06 4.46 17.23
N LEU A 128 -7.85 5.59 17.90
CA LEU A 128 -8.76 6.74 17.85
C LEU A 128 -8.62 7.52 16.54
N LEU A 129 -7.43 7.52 15.93
CA LEU A 129 -7.17 8.16 14.65
C LEU A 129 -7.90 7.47 13.50
N LYS A 130 -7.91 6.14 13.46
CA LYS A 130 -8.55 5.35 12.38
C LYS A 130 -10.00 5.76 12.03
N PRO A 131 -10.93 5.92 12.99
CA PRO A 131 -12.29 6.39 12.69
C PRO A 131 -12.33 7.86 12.26
N ILE A 132 -11.46 8.72 12.80
CA ILE A 132 -11.35 10.15 12.40
C ILE A 132 -10.99 10.25 10.91
N LEU A 133 -10.17 9.33 10.41
CA LEU A 133 -9.80 9.27 9.00
C LEU A 133 -10.88 8.67 8.09
N GLY A 134 -11.94 8.08 8.64
CA GLY A 134 -12.97 7.37 7.88
C GLY A 134 -12.56 5.96 7.44
N LEU A 135 -11.54 5.37 8.07
CA LEU A 135 -10.95 4.06 7.70
C LEU A 135 -11.65 2.86 8.35
N GLY A 136 -12.80 3.06 9.00
CA GLY A 136 -13.57 2.01 9.67
C GLY A 136 -13.00 1.58 11.04
N HIS A 137 -13.65 0.60 11.66
CA HIS A 137 -13.28 0.07 12.98
C HIS A 137 -12.55 -1.26 12.79
N GLY A 138 -11.25 -1.30 13.03
CA GLY A 138 -10.54 -2.57 12.96
C GLY A 138 -9.06 -2.44 13.25
N PHE A 139 -8.67 -2.36 14.52
CA PHE A 139 -7.34 -2.82 14.91
C PHE A 139 -7.45 -4.35 15.03
N SER A 140 -7.37 -5.07 13.91
CA SER A 140 -7.43 -6.53 13.95
C SER A 140 -6.04 -7.08 14.34
N GLY A 141 -5.83 -7.15 15.66
CA GLY A 141 -4.63 -7.70 16.28
C GLY A 141 -4.92 -8.01 17.76
N MET A 142 -5.19 -9.29 18.02
CA MET A 142 -5.53 -9.96 19.29
C MET A 142 -6.93 -9.75 19.90
N THR A 143 -7.77 -10.77 19.69
CA THR A 143 -8.70 -11.43 20.64
C THR A 143 -8.83 -10.81 22.03
N GLN A 144 -9.99 -10.18 22.30
CA GLN A 144 -10.54 -10.06 23.65
C GLN A 144 -11.09 -11.43 24.06
N SER A 145 -10.36 -12.14 24.92
CA SER A 145 -10.96 -13.15 25.79
C SER A 145 -11.41 -12.39 27.04
N THR A 146 -12.68 -12.02 27.09
CA THR A 146 -13.34 -11.56 28.33
C THR A 146 -14.13 -12.72 28.87
N GLU A 147 -13.47 -13.63 29.58
CA GLU A 147 -14.13 -14.64 30.37
C GLU A 147 -13.28 -14.90 31.62
N GLU A 148 -13.95 -14.99 32.77
CA GLU A 148 -13.41 -15.29 34.11
C GLU A 148 -12.74 -14.10 34.83
N LEU A 149 -13.18 -13.61 36.00
CA LEU A 149 -14.11 -14.10 37.01
C LEU A 149 -14.61 -12.90 37.81
N ASN A 150 -15.93 -12.75 37.92
CA ASN A 150 -16.49 -12.14 39.12
C ASN A 150 -17.68 -13.00 39.56
N PRO A 151 -17.54 -13.88 40.58
CA PRO A 151 -18.69 -14.49 41.22
C PRO A 151 -18.87 -13.82 42.57
N GLY A 152 -19.60 -12.71 42.62
CA GLY A 152 -19.98 -12.16 43.91
C GLY A 152 -20.42 -10.71 43.95
N HIS A 153 -21.36 -10.29 43.10
CA HIS A 153 -22.52 -9.50 43.53
C HIS A 153 -23.48 -9.27 42.37
N ALA A 154 -24.71 -9.73 42.54
CA ALA A 154 -25.85 -9.41 41.69
C ALA A 154 -26.55 -8.18 42.25
N ILE A 155 -26.78 -7.14 41.45
CA ILE A 155 -28.02 -6.34 41.30
C ILE A 155 -27.88 -5.64 39.92
N SER A 156 -28.52 -6.12 38.84
CA SER A 156 -29.80 -5.63 38.27
C SER A 156 -29.83 -4.09 38.12
N VAL A 157 -30.07 -3.50 36.95
CA VAL A 157 -31.42 -3.25 36.40
C VAL A 157 -31.29 -2.58 35.01
N GLN A 158 -32.15 -3.03 34.07
CA GLN A 158 -32.61 -2.40 32.80
C GLN A 158 -31.56 -2.21 31.68
N ALA A 159 -31.52 -3.03 30.62
CA ALA A 159 -32.55 -3.43 29.64
C ALA A 159 -33.09 -2.26 28.81
N GLU A 160 -32.61 -2.13 27.58
CA GLU A 160 -33.47 -1.87 26.43
C GLU A 160 -32.89 -2.55 25.17
N GLU A 161 -33.58 -3.64 24.82
CA GLU A 161 -33.78 -4.23 23.49
C GLU A 161 -32.57 -4.43 22.58
N ASP A 162 -31.99 -5.60 22.79
CA ASP A 162 -31.24 -6.42 21.86
C ASP A 162 -32.05 -6.63 20.56
N VAL A 163 -31.77 -5.82 19.54
CA VAL A 163 -32.09 -6.19 18.17
C VAL A 163 -31.15 -7.34 17.81
N SER A 164 -31.62 -8.56 17.97
CA SER A 164 -30.96 -9.76 17.48
C SER A 164 -30.89 -9.71 15.95
N LEU A 165 -29.87 -9.05 15.41
CA LEU A 165 -29.45 -9.20 14.02
C LEU A 165 -28.74 -10.54 13.91
N GLU A 166 -29.52 -11.59 13.70
CA GLU A 166 -29.02 -12.89 13.29
C GLU A 166 -28.46 -12.76 11.87
N PHE A 167 -27.16 -12.44 11.76
CA PHE A 167 -26.45 -12.49 10.49
C PHE A 167 -26.13 -13.94 10.16
N GLN A 168 -27.05 -14.60 9.45
CA GLN A 168 -26.69 -15.74 8.63
C GLN A 168 -25.77 -15.24 7.52
N VAL A 169 -24.47 -15.55 7.64
CA VAL A 169 -23.50 -15.40 6.55
C VAL A 169 -23.82 -16.46 5.50
N LEU A 170 -24.83 -16.17 4.68
CA LEU A 170 -25.00 -16.82 3.40
C LEU A 170 -24.03 -16.13 2.45
N SER A 171 -22.90 -16.79 2.20
CA SER A 171 -22.14 -16.52 0.99
C SER A 171 -23.12 -16.59 -0.17
N ASN A 172 -23.18 -15.58 -1.03
CA ASN A 172 -23.33 -15.95 -2.42
C ASN A 172 -22.88 -14.88 -3.41
N ASP A 173 -22.24 -15.43 -4.44
CA ASP A 173 -22.29 -14.93 -5.81
C ASP A 173 -23.63 -14.27 -6.17
N SER A 174 -23.50 -13.20 -6.95
CA SER A 174 -24.46 -12.73 -7.96
C SER A 174 -25.95 -13.03 -7.73
N ARG A 175 -26.72 -12.01 -7.35
CA ARG A 175 -27.89 -11.48 -8.09
C ARG A 175 -28.84 -10.72 -7.15
N SER A 176 -29.24 -9.55 -7.65
CA SER A 176 -30.43 -8.74 -7.32
C SER A 176 -31.37 -9.27 -6.22
N LEU A 177 -31.63 -8.45 -5.20
CA LEU A 177 -32.79 -8.63 -4.33
C LEU A 177 -33.74 -7.44 -4.46
N ARG A 178 -34.93 -7.77 -4.97
CA ARG A 178 -36.15 -6.96 -4.93
C ARG A 178 -36.64 -6.90 -3.48
N ILE A 179 -37.04 -5.71 -3.05
CA ILE A 179 -37.69 -5.49 -1.76
C ILE A 179 -39.14 -5.96 -1.90
N ILE A 180 -39.56 -6.94 -1.08
CA ILE A 180 -40.98 -7.27 -0.87
C ILE A 180 -41.31 -6.86 0.55
N SER A 181 -42.13 -5.82 0.69
CA SER A 181 -42.77 -5.42 1.93
C SER A 181 -44.00 -6.31 2.18
N PRO A 182 -44.16 -6.98 3.34
CA PRO A 182 -45.46 -7.49 3.73
C PRO A 182 -46.30 -6.32 4.25
N SER A 183 -47.33 -5.97 3.48
CA SER A 183 -48.45 -5.15 3.94
C SER A 183 -49.27 -5.93 4.96
N LEU A 184 -49.80 -5.18 5.94
CA LEU A 184 -50.77 -5.60 6.94
C LEU A 184 -51.83 -6.58 6.40
N ILE A 185 -52.14 -7.59 7.19
CA ILE A 185 -53.47 -8.22 7.20
C ILE A 185 -53.91 -8.25 8.67
N ASP A 186 -55.11 -7.72 8.90
CA ASP A 186 -55.86 -7.67 10.16
C ASP A 186 -56.03 -9.03 10.85
#